data_AF-A0A3D5WHC9-F1
#
_entry.id   AF-A0A3D5WHC9-F1
#
_cell.length_a   1.000
_cell.length_b   1.000
_cell.length_c   1.000
_cell.angle_alpha   90.00
_cell.angle_beta   90.00
_cell.angle_gamma   90.00
#
_symmetry.space_group_name_H-M   'P 1'
#
loop_
_entity.id
_entity.type
_entity.pdbx_description
1 polymer ?
#
loop_
_entity_poly.entity_id
_entity_poly.type
_entity_poly.pdbx_seq_one_letter_code
_entity_poly.pdbx_strand_id
1 'polypeptide(L)'
;IEQPQSVSILQLEIPKNFANKNKVSKLSKLILGTNKYDHLIKNYKDEKWAIGNSYQISLDPTHDNANVDDSGAYVAVPGKPYIIGSYGITNIYHPDLETKLGKCSLNGKNVSLDKQYQYVNSWCSKNGTVLEPQYNYKVKTMYKCKDNGIDYLSFDVCKYYKGIPFDDIDFDTDDDKITQNGIDRFSIRNILELTTLGQNKIISLRNNNNSFVIRSEKDYSNKLIGLKQALRLVETEMSGVHKNQIVDIDIKYIIYCTSKNTDDSDTKGQIVESYEARPVWSFIMDNKEHQTKNVQWSRKFINVDMITGDVEYHESTNWDD
;
A
#
# COMPACT_ATOMS: atom_id res chain seq x y z
N ILE A 1 -8.62 -8.79 24.33
CA ILE A 1 -7.70 -7.62 24.44
C ILE A 1 -8.57 -6.43 24.80
N GLU A 2 -8.53 -5.94 26.04
CA GLU A 2 -9.49 -4.92 26.51
C GLU A 2 -9.17 -3.52 25.97
N GLN A 3 -7.89 -3.13 25.90
CA GLN A 3 -7.37 -1.97 25.18
C GLN A 3 -5.93 -2.27 24.72
N PRO A 4 -5.54 -1.92 23.48
CA PRO A 4 -4.15 -2.03 23.07
C PRO A 4 -3.31 -1.00 23.85
N GLN A 5 -2.25 -1.46 24.52
CA GLN A 5 -1.53 -0.68 25.55
C GLN A 5 -0.71 0.52 25.01
N SER A 6 -0.71 0.80 23.71
CA SER A 6 -0.04 1.98 23.15
C SER A 6 -0.41 2.15 21.67
N VAL A 7 -1.49 2.89 21.39
CA VAL A 7 -1.83 3.27 20.02
C VAL A 7 -2.01 4.78 19.98
N SER A 8 -1.34 5.42 19.01
CA SER A 8 -1.27 6.86 18.88
C SER A 8 -1.99 7.29 17.61
N ILE A 9 -2.49 8.51 17.55
CA ILE A 9 -2.80 9.14 16.27
C ILE A 9 -1.48 9.64 15.69
N LEU A 10 -1.21 9.32 14.42
CA LEU A 10 0.01 9.73 13.74
C LEU A 10 -0.26 10.95 12.87
N GLN A 11 0.52 12.02 13.05
CA GLN A 11 0.54 13.11 12.08
C GLN A 11 1.57 12.79 11.01
N LEU A 12 1.13 12.76 9.77
CA LEU A 12 1.91 12.37 8.61
C LEU A 12 2.13 13.58 7.67
N GLU A 13 3.28 13.62 7.01
CA GLU A 13 3.55 14.57 5.93
C GLU A 13 4.33 13.90 4.80
N ILE A 14 4.14 14.39 3.58
CA ILE A 14 5.01 14.02 2.46
C ILE A 14 6.41 14.59 2.74
N PRO A 15 7.49 13.78 2.63
CA PRO A 15 8.82 14.25 2.98
C PRO A 15 9.29 15.35 2.03
N LYS A 16 9.75 16.47 2.59
CA LYS A 16 10.31 17.57 1.79
C LYS A 16 11.56 17.13 1.03
N ASN A 17 11.66 17.54 -0.23
CA ASN A 17 12.77 17.18 -1.14
C ASN A 17 12.96 15.66 -1.22
N PHE A 18 11.86 14.91 -1.30
CA PHE A 18 11.91 13.46 -1.43
C PHE A 18 12.67 13.08 -2.71
N ALA A 19 12.44 13.80 -3.80
CA ALA A 19 13.11 13.59 -5.08
C ALA A 19 14.56 14.04 -5.02
N ASN A 20 15.48 13.08 -5.13
CA ASN A 20 16.89 13.39 -5.28
C ASN A 20 17.64 12.29 -6.02
N LYS A 21 18.74 12.69 -6.67
CA LYS A 21 19.62 11.80 -7.43
C LYS A 21 20.14 10.60 -6.63
N ASN A 22 20.42 10.77 -5.34
CA ASN A 22 20.95 9.69 -4.50
C ASN A 22 19.91 8.59 -4.27
N LYS A 23 18.63 8.93 -4.08
CA LYS A 23 17.56 7.94 -3.95
C LYS A 23 17.37 7.14 -5.23
N VAL A 24 17.31 7.80 -6.39
CA VAL A 24 17.21 7.11 -7.69
C VAL A 24 18.40 6.16 -7.88
N SER A 25 19.62 6.61 -7.58
CA SER A 25 20.82 5.76 -7.68
C SER A 25 20.74 4.53 -6.76
N LYS A 26 20.32 4.71 -5.50
CA LYS A 26 20.12 3.61 -4.55
C LYS A 26 19.05 2.63 -5.03
N LEU A 27 17.92 3.14 -5.49
CA LEU A 27 16.81 2.36 -6.00
C LEU A 27 17.21 1.53 -7.23
N SER A 28 17.96 2.15 -8.14
CA SER A 28 18.50 1.50 -9.35
C SER A 28 19.47 0.38 -8.99
N LYS A 29 20.39 0.62 -8.04
CA LYS A 29 21.30 -0.41 -7.53
C LYS A 29 20.54 -1.56 -6.87
N LEU A 30 19.48 -1.25 -6.14
CA LEU A 30 18.69 -2.22 -5.38
C LEU A 30 17.90 -3.17 -6.29
N ILE A 31 17.33 -2.68 -7.39
CA ILE A 31 16.42 -3.45 -8.26
C ILE A 31 17.04 -3.84 -9.59
N LEU A 32 17.74 -2.92 -10.24
CA LEU A 32 18.41 -3.16 -11.52
C LEU A 32 19.81 -3.77 -11.32
N GLY A 33 20.33 -3.76 -10.08
CA GLY A 33 21.57 -4.46 -9.70
C GLY A 33 22.84 -3.81 -10.23
N THR A 34 22.81 -2.52 -10.60
CA THR A 34 23.95 -1.85 -11.24
C THR A 34 23.99 -0.35 -10.99
N ASN A 35 25.18 0.24 -11.04
CA ASN A 35 25.43 1.68 -10.99
C ASN A 35 25.60 2.30 -12.38
N LYS A 36 25.49 1.51 -13.46
CA LYS A 36 25.74 1.98 -14.82
C LYS A 36 24.81 3.13 -15.23
N TYR A 37 23.68 3.31 -14.54
CA TYR A 37 22.71 4.36 -14.81
C TYR A 37 22.96 5.68 -14.05
N ASP A 38 23.93 5.74 -13.12
CA ASP A 38 24.16 6.92 -12.27
C ASP A 38 24.46 8.20 -13.08
N HIS A 39 25.06 8.04 -14.27
CA HIS A 39 25.38 9.13 -15.20
C HIS A 39 24.17 9.58 -16.04
N LEU A 40 23.12 8.76 -16.12
CA LEU A 40 21.89 9.05 -16.87
C LEU A 40 20.83 9.74 -16.01
N ILE A 41 20.96 9.70 -14.67
CA ILE A 41 20.00 10.32 -13.76
C ILE A 41 19.93 11.83 -14.00
N LYS A 42 18.74 12.29 -14.39
CA LYS A 42 18.42 13.70 -14.64
C LYS A 42 17.24 14.14 -13.77
N ASN A 43 17.17 15.45 -13.52
CA ASN A 43 15.98 16.08 -12.96
C ASN A 43 15.06 16.48 -14.12
N TYR A 44 13.83 16.00 -14.07
CA TYR A 44 12.73 16.33 -14.95
C TYR A 44 11.79 17.20 -14.13
N LYS A 45 11.96 18.52 -14.23
CA LYS A 45 11.07 19.47 -13.60
C LYS A 45 9.77 19.54 -14.38
N ASP A 46 8.68 19.82 -13.70
CA ASP A 46 7.43 20.27 -14.34
C ASP A 46 6.74 19.22 -15.22
N GLU A 47 7.06 17.94 -15.03
CA GLU A 47 6.38 16.80 -15.67
C GLU A 47 4.89 16.81 -15.32
N LYS A 48 4.03 16.57 -16.32
CA LYS A 48 2.56 16.63 -16.15
C LYS A 48 2.01 15.66 -15.09
N TRP A 49 2.76 14.60 -14.81
CA TRP A 49 2.37 13.50 -13.94
C TRP A 49 3.10 13.51 -12.59
N ALA A 50 4.01 14.45 -12.34
CA ALA A 50 4.79 14.53 -11.11
C ALA A 50 4.55 15.86 -10.38
N ILE A 51 4.49 15.80 -9.05
CA ILE A 51 4.43 17.00 -8.21
C ILE A 51 5.86 17.42 -7.89
N GLY A 52 6.25 18.64 -8.26
CA GLY A 52 7.57 19.20 -7.93
C GLY A 52 8.72 18.64 -8.79
N ASN A 53 9.85 18.31 -8.16
CA ASN A 53 10.97 17.70 -8.88
C ASN A 53 10.73 16.21 -9.08
N SER A 54 11.20 15.69 -10.20
CA SER A 54 11.24 14.26 -10.48
C SER A 54 12.65 13.88 -10.95
N TYR A 55 13.27 12.89 -10.33
CA TYR A 55 14.55 12.36 -10.77
C TYR A 55 14.36 10.97 -11.35
N GLN A 56 14.94 10.71 -12.53
CA GLN A 56 14.84 9.40 -13.17
C GLN A 56 15.96 9.11 -14.15
N ILE A 57 16.06 7.83 -14.54
CA ILE A 57 17.00 7.33 -15.54
C ILE A 57 16.47 7.46 -16.96
N SER A 58 15.19 7.10 -17.19
CA SER A 58 14.59 7.01 -18.52
C SER A 58 13.09 7.29 -18.45
N LEU A 59 12.53 7.89 -19.51
CA LEU A 59 11.08 7.97 -19.74
C LEU A 59 10.57 6.89 -20.71
N ASP A 60 11.50 6.19 -21.38
CA ASP A 60 11.18 5.18 -22.37
C ASP A 60 10.95 3.83 -21.67
N PRO A 61 9.75 3.24 -21.75
CA PRO A 61 9.42 1.97 -21.10
C PRO A 61 10.17 0.77 -21.69
N THR A 62 10.84 0.93 -22.84
CA THR A 62 11.69 -0.12 -23.42
C THR A 62 13.08 -0.20 -22.77
N HIS A 63 13.42 0.76 -21.91
CA HIS A 63 14.67 0.84 -21.16
C HIS A 63 14.40 0.64 -19.66
N ASP A 64 15.43 0.19 -18.94
CA ASP A 64 15.35 0.14 -17.48
C ASP A 64 15.04 1.54 -16.94
N ASN A 65 14.10 1.59 -16.00
CA ASN A 65 13.67 2.82 -15.39
C ASN A 65 13.79 2.75 -13.87
N ALA A 66 14.21 3.85 -13.27
CA ALA A 66 13.97 4.14 -11.87
C ALA A 66 13.61 5.61 -11.78
N ASN A 67 12.55 5.92 -11.02
CA ASN A 67 12.03 7.25 -10.83
C ASN A 67 11.74 7.50 -9.34
N VAL A 68 11.93 8.75 -8.91
CA VAL A 68 11.50 9.28 -7.61
C VAL A 68 11.03 10.72 -7.81
N ASP A 69 9.87 11.09 -7.28
CA ASP A 69 9.36 12.47 -7.32
C ASP A 69 8.99 13.05 -5.94
N ASP A 70 8.74 14.35 -5.89
CA ASP A 70 8.52 15.07 -4.63
C ASP A 70 7.14 14.79 -4.01
N SER A 71 6.24 14.06 -4.67
CA SER A 71 5.02 13.52 -4.03
C SER A 71 5.33 12.36 -3.06
N GLY A 72 6.55 11.81 -3.12
CA GLY A 72 6.90 10.61 -2.39
C GLY A 72 6.83 9.35 -3.25
N ALA A 73 6.40 9.44 -4.51
CA ALA A 73 6.39 8.30 -5.42
C ALA A 73 7.82 7.83 -5.75
N TYR A 74 7.98 6.53 -5.86
CA TYR A 74 9.18 5.88 -6.36
C TYR A 74 8.86 4.55 -7.05
N VAL A 75 9.57 4.29 -8.14
CA VAL A 75 9.43 3.08 -8.96
C VAL A 75 10.78 2.65 -9.50
N ALA A 76 11.00 1.34 -9.59
CA ALA A 76 12.06 0.79 -10.41
C ALA A 76 11.61 -0.48 -11.13
N VAL A 77 11.89 -0.54 -12.42
CA VAL A 77 11.41 -1.60 -13.31
C VAL A 77 12.40 -1.78 -14.47
N PRO A 78 12.69 -3.02 -14.89
CA PRO A 78 13.52 -3.28 -16.07
C PRO A 78 12.75 -2.93 -17.35
N GLY A 79 13.47 -2.56 -18.40
CA GLY A 79 12.86 -2.24 -19.70
C GLY A 79 12.26 -3.47 -20.38
N LYS A 80 12.84 -4.65 -20.15
CA LYS A 80 12.35 -5.93 -20.68
C LYS A 80 12.62 -7.11 -19.74
N PRO A 81 11.60 -7.94 -19.42
CA PRO A 81 10.18 -7.65 -19.62
C PRO A 81 9.75 -6.51 -18.68
N TYR A 82 8.93 -5.57 -19.18
CA TYR A 82 8.35 -4.51 -18.36
C TYR A 82 7.22 -5.12 -17.51
N ILE A 83 7.54 -5.49 -16.27
CA ILE A 83 6.59 -6.11 -15.33
C ILE A 83 6.56 -5.25 -14.08
N ILE A 84 5.37 -4.76 -13.73
CA ILE A 84 5.14 -3.92 -12.56
C ILE A 84 3.70 -4.09 -12.10
N GLY A 85 3.46 -4.04 -10.79
CA GLY A 85 2.13 -4.20 -10.22
C GLY A 85 1.51 -5.58 -10.44
N SER A 86 0.19 -5.66 -10.28
CA SER A 86 -0.58 -6.92 -10.27
C SER A 86 -1.55 -7.01 -11.45
N TYR A 87 -1.05 -7.02 -12.68
CA TYR A 87 -1.88 -7.10 -13.89
C TYR A 87 -2.20 -8.55 -14.30
N GLY A 88 -3.43 -8.78 -14.78
CA GLY A 88 -3.85 -10.11 -15.25
C GLY A 88 -3.86 -11.16 -14.13
N ILE A 89 -4.46 -10.82 -13.00
CA ILE A 89 -4.53 -11.71 -11.82
C ILE A 89 -5.29 -12.98 -12.17
N THR A 90 -4.65 -14.12 -11.92
CA THR A 90 -5.19 -15.47 -12.14
C THR A 90 -5.48 -16.20 -10.84
N ASN A 91 -4.75 -15.89 -9.76
CA ASN A 91 -4.98 -16.41 -8.42
C ASN A 91 -4.53 -15.38 -7.38
N ILE A 92 -5.19 -15.38 -6.23
CA ILE A 92 -4.86 -14.60 -5.04
C ILE A 92 -4.51 -15.58 -3.92
N TYR A 93 -3.51 -15.26 -3.12
CA TYR A 93 -3.10 -16.03 -1.95
C TYR A 93 -2.93 -15.11 -0.75
N HIS A 94 -3.31 -15.63 0.42
CA HIS A 94 -3.41 -14.87 1.66
C HIS A 94 -2.46 -15.41 2.74
N PRO A 95 -1.14 -15.16 2.61
CA PRO A 95 -0.14 -15.68 3.54
C PRO A 95 -0.24 -15.16 4.98
N ASP A 96 -1.02 -14.10 5.19
CA ASP A 96 -1.37 -13.58 6.51
C ASP A 96 -2.41 -14.43 7.24
N LEU A 97 -3.24 -15.19 6.51
CA LEU A 97 -4.29 -16.06 7.07
C LEU A 97 -3.99 -17.55 6.89
N GLU A 98 -3.21 -17.92 5.88
CA GLU A 98 -2.96 -19.31 5.52
C GLU A 98 -1.67 -19.87 6.13
N THR A 99 -1.75 -21.08 6.69
CA THR A 99 -0.57 -21.76 7.26
C THR A 99 0.38 -22.34 6.19
N LYS A 100 -0.10 -22.53 4.95
CA LYS A 100 0.70 -23.10 3.85
C LYS A 100 0.11 -22.74 2.49
N LEU A 101 0.91 -22.08 1.65
CA LEU A 101 0.48 -21.57 0.33
C LEU A 101 0.64 -22.62 -0.77
N GLY A 102 1.58 -23.55 -0.62
CA GLY A 102 1.80 -24.61 -1.61
C GLY A 102 2.63 -24.17 -2.81
N LYS A 103 2.16 -24.47 -4.03
CA LYS A 103 2.94 -24.31 -5.26
C LYS A 103 2.06 -23.80 -6.41
N CYS A 104 2.67 -23.10 -7.35
CA CYS A 104 2.05 -22.76 -8.63
C CYS A 104 3.01 -23.03 -9.79
N SER A 105 2.47 -23.11 -11.01
CA SER A 105 3.26 -23.10 -12.25
C SER A 105 3.44 -21.66 -12.72
N LEU A 106 4.69 -21.24 -12.92
CA LEU A 106 5.07 -19.99 -13.60
C LEU A 106 5.95 -20.34 -14.80
N ASN A 107 5.53 -19.96 -16.01
CA ASN A 107 6.31 -20.16 -17.24
C ASN A 107 6.78 -21.62 -17.41
N GLY A 108 5.90 -22.57 -17.10
CA GLY A 108 6.17 -24.02 -17.18
C GLY A 108 7.03 -24.60 -16.04
N LYS A 109 7.37 -23.81 -15.01
CA LYS A 109 8.15 -24.26 -13.85
C LYS A 109 7.32 -24.25 -12.58
N ASN A 110 7.48 -25.29 -11.76
CA ASN A 110 6.88 -25.35 -10.44
C ASN A 110 7.64 -24.45 -9.45
N VAL A 111 6.94 -23.50 -8.86
CA VAL A 111 7.46 -22.52 -7.89
C VAL A 111 6.75 -22.73 -6.56
N SER A 112 7.52 -22.75 -5.46
CA SER A 112 6.97 -22.83 -4.10
C SER A 112 6.59 -21.44 -3.63
N LEU A 113 5.30 -21.25 -3.33
CA LEU A 113 4.76 -19.98 -2.86
C LEU A 113 5.29 -19.64 -1.47
N ASP A 114 5.41 -20.65 -0.58
CA ASP A 114 5.97 -20.48 0.77
C ASP A 114 7.42 -19.94 0.73
N LYS A 115 8.25 -20.45 -0.19
CA LYS A 115 9.64 -19.97 -0.36
C LYS A 115 9.70 -18.56 -0.92
N GLN A 116 8.80 -18.21 -1.84
CA GLN A 116 8.72 -16.86 -2.39
C GLN A 116 8.27 -15.87 -1.32
N TYR A 117 7.24 -16.21 -0.53
CA TYR A 117 6.82 -15.43 0.63
C TYR A 117 7.96 -15.15 1.62
N GLN A 118 8.71 -16.20 2.00
CA GLN A 118 9.86 -16.07 2.91
C GLN A 118 10.97 -15.20 2.31
N TYR A 119 11.27 -15.38 1.02
CA TYR A 119 12.27 -14.60 0.32
C TYR A 119 11.91 -13.11 0.30
N VAL A 120 10.68 -12.77 -0.08
CA VAL A 120 10.23 -11.37 -0.17
C VAL A 120 10.24 -10.70 1.21
N ASN A 121 9.72 -11.35 2.27
CA ASN A 121 9.79 -10.81 3.63
C ASN A 121 11.24 -10.61 4.11
N SER A 122 12.15 -11.54 3.80
CA SER A 122 13.57 -11.41 4.14
C SER A 122 14.21 -10.24 3.38
N TRP A 123 13.86 -10.06 2.10
CA TRP A 123 14.31 -8.94 1.29
C TRP A 123 13.81 -7.61 1.85
N CYS A 124 12.53 -7.53 2.22
CA CYS A 124 11.90 -6.36 2.85
C CYS A 124 12.57 -6.02 4.18
N SER A 125 12.84 -7.02 5.03
CA SER A 125 13.52 -6.80 6.32
C SER A 125 14.94 -6.25 6.13
N LYS A 126 15.64 -6.67 5.08
CA LYS A 126 17.00 -6.20 4.78
C LYS A 126 17.03 -4.81 4.14
N ASN A 127 16.07 -4.50 3.27
CA ASN A 127 16.15 -3.33 2.38
C ASN A 127 15.09 -2.25 2.67
N GLY A 128 14.06 -2.54 3.48
CA GLY A 128 12.95 -1.62 3.73
C GLY A 128 13.40 -0.27 4.30
N THR A 129 14.43 -0.26 5.14
CA THR A 129 15.00 0.97 5.71
C THR A 129 15.72 1.85 4.70
N VAL A 130 16.14 1.28 3.55
CA VAL A 130 16.69 2.05 2.42
C VAL A 130 15.58 2.84 1.72
N LEU A 131 14.36 2.29 1.68
CA LEU A 131 13.19 2.92 1.09
C LEU A 131 12.63 3.97 2.06
N GLU A 132 12.22 3.53 3.25
CA GLU A 132 11.62 4.39 4.27
C GLU A 132 12.03 3.89 5.67
N PRO A 133 12.91 4.62 6.39
CA PRO A 133 13.55 4.13 7.60
C PRO A 133 12.64 4.01 8.83
N GLN A 134 11.45 4.63 8.83
CA GLN A 134 10.51 4.61 9.95
C GLN A 134 9.61 3.36 9.97
N TYR A 135 9.59 2.57 8.89
CA TYR A 135 8.64 1.47 8.73
C TYR A 135 9.32 0.12 8.61
N ASN A 136 8.61 -0.89 9.08
CA ASN A 136 8.85 -2.29 8.74
C ASN A 136 7.89 -2.72 7.63
N TYR A 137 8.19 -3.83 6.98
CA TYR A 137 7.48 -4.28 5.78
C TYR A 137 7.18 -5.76 5.89
N LYS A 138 5.92 -6.15 5.64
CA LYS A 138 5.53 -7.56 5.57
C LYS A 138 4.56 -7.81 4.42
N VAL A 139 4.75 -8.93 3.73
CA VAL A 139 3.83 -9.38 2.68
C VAL A 139 2.49 -9.72 3.30
N LYS A 140 1.40 -9.15 2.75
CA LYS A 140 0.03 -9.43 3.17
C LYS A 140 -0.74 -10.23 2.13
N THR A 141 -0.61 -9.85 0.86
CA THR A 141 -1.27 -10.55 -0.26
C THR A 141 -0.25 -10.90 -1.34
N MET A 142 -0.44 -12.08 -1.94
CA MET A 142 0.32 -12.54 -3.09
C MET A 142 -0.61 -12.79 -4.26
N TYR A 143 -0.19 -12.41 -5.46
CA TYR A 143 -0.93 -12.63 -6.69
C TYR A 143 -0.12 -13.48 -7.64
N LYS A 144 -0.77 -14.46 -8.28
CA LYS A 144 -0.26 -15.04 -9.53
C LYS A 144 -0.85 -14.24 -10.68
N CYS A 145 0.02 -13.64 -11.46
CA CYS A 145 -0.33 -12.78 -12.56
C CYS A 145 0.11 -13.39 -13.89
N LYS A 146 -0.62 -13.07 -14.96
CA LYS A 146 -0.23 -13.36 -16.34
C LYS A 146 -0.46 -12.13 -17.20
N ASP A 147 0.63 -11.54 -17.67
CA ASP A 147 0.58 -10.40 -18.59
C ASP A 147 1.53 -10.64 -19.76
N ASN A 148 1.09 -10.28 -20.97
CA ASN A 148 1.86 -10.43 -22.21
C ASN A 148 2.51 -11.82 -22.39
N GLY A 149 1.81 -12.88 -21.96
CA GLY A 149 2.28 -14.27 -22.05
C GLY A 149 3.29 -14.69 -20.97
N ILE A 150 3.65 -13.80 -20.04
CA ILE A 150 4.59 -14.06 -18.94
C ILE A 150 3.81 -14.28 -17.65
N ASP A 151 4.04 -15.41 -17.00
CA ASP A 151 3.56 -15.64 -15.64
C ASP A 151 4.55 -15.03 -14.63
N TYR A 152 4.04 -14.35 -13.61
CA TYR A 152 4.85 -13.77 -12.54
C TYR A 152 4.08 -13.75 -11.21
N LEU A 153 4.80 -13.45 -10.12
CA LEU A 153 4.20 -13.18 -8.82
C LEU A 153 4.28 -11.69 -8.52
N SER A 154 3.18 -11.13 -8.05
CA SER A 154 3.11 -9.79 -7.46
C SER A 154 2.78 -9.90 -5.98
N PHE A 155 3.26 -8.94 -5.19
CA PHE A 155 3.18 -8.94 -3.74
C PHE A 155 2.75 -7.57 -3.24
N ASP A 156 1.65 -7.53 -2.50
CA ASP A 156 1.28 -6.36 -1.70
C ASP A 156 1.99 -6.46 -0.36
N VAL A 157 2.90 -5.53 -0.10
CA VAL A 157 3.68 -5.46 1.14
C VAL A 157 3.19 -4.27 1.97
N CYS A 158 2.58 -4.57 3.11
CA CYS A 158 2.14 -3.58 4.08
C CYS A 158 3.31 -2.94 4.82
N LYS A 159 3.18 -1.64 5.05
CA LYS A 159 4.04 -0.89 5.98
C LYS A 159 3.53 -1.05 7.40
N TYR A 160 4.46 -1.18 8.35
CA TYR A 160 4.18 -1.30 9.77
C TYR A 160 4.92 -0.21 10.54
N TYR A 161 4.21 0.44 11.46
CA TYR A 161 4.80 1.34 12.44
C TYR A 161 4.55 0.80 13.85
N LYS A 162 5.63 0.60 14.62
CA LYS A 162 5.59 0.01 15.98
C LYS A 162 4.73 -1.27 16.08
N GLY A 163 4.71 -2.08 15.01
CA GLY A 163 3.99 -3.35 14.97
C GLY A 163 2.55 -3.26 14.45
N ILE A 164 2.02 -2.07 14.17
CA ILE A 164 0.68 -1.86 13.62
C ILE A 164 0.78 -1.59 12.11
N PRO A 165 0.05 -2.33 11.25
CA PRO A 165 0.03 -2.12 9.81
C PRO A 165 -0.71 -0.83 9.43
N PHE A 166 -0.26 -0.16 8.39
CA PHE A 166 -1.11 0.75 7.61
C PHE A 166 -2.04 -0.06 6.72
N ASP A 167 -3.22 0.49 6.46
CA ASP A 167 -4.17 -0.16 5.58
C ASP A 167 -3.65 -0.25 4.13
N ASP A 168 -4.05 -1.33 3.47
CA ASP A 168 -3.51 -1.77 2.20
C ASP A 168 -4.50 -1.68 1.04
N ILE A 169 -5.58 -0.93 1.25
CA ILE A 169 -6.72 -0.83 0.34
C ILE A 169 -7.08 0.63 0.18
N ASP A 170 -7.35 1.03 -1.06
CA ASP A 170 -7.91 2.33 -1.37
C ASP A 170 -9.41 2.25 -1.11
N PHE A 171 -9.93 3.18 -0.32
CA PHE A 171 -11.36 3.37 -0.17
C PHE A 171 -11.71 4.68 -0.83
N ASP A 172 -12.37 4.59 -1.98
CA ASP A 172 -13.06 5.73 -2.56
C ASP A 172 -14.37 5.88 -1.79
N THR A 173 -14.48 6.98 -1.07
CA THR A 173 -15.77 7.40 -0.54
C THR A 173 -16.36 8.31 -1.60
N ASP A 174 -17.54 7.99 -2.14
CA ASP A 174 -18.25 8.85 -3.08
C ASP A 174 -18.21 10.31 -2.59
N ASP A 175 -17.83 11.23 -3.50
CA ASP A 175 -17.59 12.67 -3.31
C ASP A 175 -18.67 13.41 -2.48
N ASP A 176 -19.88 12.85 -2.35
CA ASP A 176 -21.05 13.50 -1.75
C ASP A 176 -21.21 13.29 -0.22
N LYS A 177 -20.46 12.39 0.43
CA LYS A 177 -20.71 12.05 1.86
C LYS A 177 -19.69 12.53 2.88
N ILE A 178 -18.62 13.20 2.46
CA ILE A 178 -17.38 13.29 3.26
C ILE A 178 -17.04 14.69 3.74
N THR A 179 -18.03 15.49 4.09
CA THR A 179 -17.80 16.66 4.95
C THR A 179 -18.44 16.45 6.31
N GLN A 180 -18.21 15.29 6.93
CA GLN A 180 -18.35 15.18 8.38
C GLN A 180 -17.11 15.78 9.04
N ASN A 181 -17.28 16.97 9.64
CA ASN A 181 -16.25 17.71 10.38
C ASN A 181 -15.07 18.28 9.56
N GLY A 182 -15.22 18.42 8.23
CA GLY A 182 -14.23 19.08 7.37
C GLY A 182 -12.96 18.26 7.08
N ILE A 183 -13.05 16.93 7.13
CA ILE A 183 -11.97 15.99 6.78
C ILE A 183 -12.43 15.21 5.54
N ASP A 184 -11.73 15.37 4.42
CA ASP A 184 -11.93 14.53 3.24
C ASP A 184 -11.39 13.12 3.57
N ARG A 185 -12.29 12.19 3.88
CA ARG A 185 -12.00 10.77 4.16
C ARG A 185 -11.66 9.97 2.89
N PHE A 186 -10.77 10.48 2.04
CA PHE A 186 -10.14 9.64 1.03
C PHE A 186 -9.09 8.75 1.72
N SER A 187 -9.24 7.44 1.65
CA SER A 187 -8.25 6.51 2.20
C SER A 187 -7.15 6.24 1.18
N ILE A 188 -5.91 6.53 1.56
CA ILE A 188 -4.74 6.31 0.71
C ILE A 188 -4.12 4.96 1.04
N ARG A 189 -4.16 4.03 0.08
CA ARG A 189 -3.43 2.77 0.16
C ARG A 189 -1.94 3.02 0.25
N ASN A 190 -1.32 2.55 1.32
CA ASN A 190 0.08 2.80 1.63
C ASN A 190 0.91 1.52 1.61
N ILE A 191 1.03 0.93 0.43
CA ILE A 191 1.76 -0.33 0.23
C ILE A 191 3.01 -0.17 -0.62
N LEU A 192 3.86 -1.19 -0.53
CA LEU A 192 4.95 -1.44 -1.47
C LEU A 192 4.58 -2.64 -2.33
N GLU A 193 4.47 -2.44 -3.64
CA GLU A 193 4.27 -3.52 -4.62
C GLU A 193 5.63 -4.04 -5.06
N LEU A 194 5.84 -5.35 -4.97
CA LEU A 194 7.03 -6.04 -5.45
C LEU A 194 6.64 -7.12 -6.44
N THR A 195 7.51 -7.42 -7.42
CA THR A 195 7.28 -8.53 -8.35
C THR A 195 8.48 -9.48 -8.46
N THR A 196 8.21 -10.76 -8.76
CA THR A 196 9.23 -11.78 -9.07
C THR A 196 8.80 -12.69 -10.21
N LEU A 197 9.76 -13.27 -10.93
CA LEU A 197 9.52 -14.36 -11.89
C LEU A 197 9.56 -15.76 -11.23
N GLY A 198 9.27 -15.85 -9.93
CA GLY A 198 9.38 -17.09 -9.15
C GLY A 198 10.82 -17.49 -8.80
N GLN A 199 11.78 -16.58 -8.97
CA GLN A 199 13.16 -16.72 -8.54
C GLN A 199 13.41 -15.89 -7.28
N ASN A 200 14.51 -16.14 -6.57
CA ASN A 200 14.93 -15.31 -5.44
C ASN A 200 15.54 -13.98 -5.91
N LYS A 201 14.75 -13.22 -6.67
CA LYS A 201 15.09 -11.91 -7.22
C LYS A 201 13.82 -11.07 -7.36
N ILE A 202 13.81 -9.91 -6.70
CA ILE A 202 12.85 -8.83 -7.00
C ILE A 202 13.22 -8.23 -8.35
N ILE A 203 12.25 -8.15 -9.27
CA ILE A 203 12.49 -7.59 -10.61
C ILE A 203 11.96 -6.17 -10.75
N SER A 204 10.88 -5.82 -10.05
CA SER A 204 10.40 -4.43 -9.99
C SER A 204 9.81 -4.10 -8.63
N LEU A 205 9.71 -2.80 -8.37
CA LEU A 205 8.97 -2.26 -7.24
C LEU A 205 8.33 -0.93 -7.57
N ARG A 206 7.24 -0.61 -6.87
CA ARG A 206 6.67 0.73 -6.75
C ARG A 206 6.01 0.89 -5.39
N ASN A 207 6.01 2.10 -4.85
CA ASN A 207 4.99 2.46 -3.86
C ASN A 207 3.74 2.96 -4.58
N ASN A 208 2.59 2.95 -3.90
CA ASN A 208 1.34 3.50 -4.41
C ASN A 208 1.34 5.04 -4.43
N ASN A 209 2.35 5.61 -5.09
CA ASN A 209 2.62 7.03 -5.32
C ASN A 209 2.85 7.91 -4.08
N ASN A 210 2.78 7.37 -2.86
CA ASN A 210 2.96 8.17 -1.64
C ASN A 210 3.97 7.54 -0.67
N SER A 211 4.81 8.40 -0.12
CA SER A 211 5.65 8.11 1.04
C SER A 211 5.30 9.12 2.12
N PHE A 212 5.22 8.67 3.37
CA PHE A 212 4.95 9.55 4.50
C PHE A 212 6.07 9.47 5.52
N VAL A 213 6.41 10.61 6.13
CA VAL A 213 7.15 10.62 7.40
C VAL A 213 6.20 10.88 8.55
N ILE A 214 6.45 10.22 9.68
CA ILE A 214 5.74 10.49 10.93
C ILE A 214 6.39 11.71 11.57
N ARG A 215 5.61 12.80 11.65
CA ARG A 215 6.04 14.07 12.23
C ARG A 215 5.83 14.10 13.74
N SER A 216 4.70 13.58 14.20
CA SER A 216 4.39 13.50 15.62
C SER A 216 3.39 12.39 15.91
N GLU A 217 3.43 11.92 17.15
CA GLU A 217 2.47 10.99 17.73
C GLU A 217 1.64 11.75 18.77
N LYS A 218 0.32 11.66 18.67
CA LYS A 218 -0.58 12.15 19.72
C LYS A 218 -1.12 10.95 20.47
N ASP A 219 -0.88 10.92 21.79
CA ASP A 219 -1.38 9.85 22.65
C ASP A 219 -2.87 10.06 22.95
N TYR A 220 -3.67 9.03 22.63
CA TYR A 220 -5.11 8.96 22.90
C TYR A 220 -5.47 7.73 23.74
N SER A 221 -4.48 7.04 24.32
CA SER A 221 -4.64 5.74 25.00
C SER A 221 -5.77 5.72 26.05
N ASN A 222 -6.04 6.84 26.73
CA ASN A 222 -7.11 6.97 27.72
C ASN A 222 -8.54 7.13 27.15
N LYS A 223 -8.69 7.26 25.83
CA LYS A 223 -9.96 7.49 25.14
C LYS A 223 -10.28 6.44 24.09
N LEU A 224 -9.41 5.45 23.88
CA LEU A 224 -9.61 4.46 22.82
C LEU A 224 -10.70 3.45 23.17
N ILE A 225 -11.55 3.19 22.18
CA ILE A 225 -12.56 2.15 22.19
C ILE A 225 -11.86 0.79 22.17
N GLY A 226 -12.16 -0.02 23.18
CA GLY A 226 -11.70 -1.41 23.27
C GLY A 226 -12.46 -2.36 22.35
N LEU A 227 -11.88 -3.52 22.06
CA LEU A 227 -12.47 -4.52 21.15
C LEU A 227 -13.90 -4.92 21.52
N LYS A 228 -14.21 -5.06 22.82
CA LYS A 228 -15.56 -5.41 23.29
C LYS A 228 -16.61 -4.36 22.93
N GLN A 229 -16.23 -3.08 22.91
CA GLN A 229 -17.13 -2.01 22.52
C GLN A 229 -17.22 -1.93 20.99
N ALA A 230 -16.10 -2.07 20.27
CA ALA A 230 -16.10 -2.15 18.81
C ALA A 230 -17.00 -3.29 18.30
N LEU A 231 -16.93 -4.49 18.89
CA LEU A 231 -17.82 -5.61 18.58
C LEU A 231 -19.29 -5.24 18.72
N ARG A 232 -19.67 -4.56 19.82
CA ARG A 232 -21.05 -4.14 20.05
C ARG A 232 -21.53 -3.10 19.04
N LEU A 233 -20.65 -2.18 18.63
CA LEU A 233 -20.95 -1.20 17.58
C LEU A 233 -21.20 -1.91 16.25
N VAL A 234 -20.30 -2.81 15.84
CA VAL A 234 -20.44 -3.60 14.62
C VAL A 234 -21.72 -4.44 14.64
N GLU A 235 -21.99 -5.15 15.73
CA GLU A 235 -23.23 -5.94 15.87
C GLU A 235 -24.47 -5.06 15.76
N THR A 236 -24.45 -3.85 16.35
CA THR A 236 -25.60 -2.93 16.32
C THR A 236 -25.83 -2.39 14.91
N GLU A 237 -24.79 -1.86 14.27
CA GLU A 237 -24.90 -1.14 12.99
C GLU A 237 -25.03 -2.07 11.79
N MET A 238 -24.44 -3.27 11.85
CA MET A 238 -24.44 -4.22 10.74
C MET A 238 -25.48 -5.34 10.90
N SER A 239 -26.24 -5.38 12.01
CA SER A 239 -27.28 -6.38 12.22
C SER A 239 -28.34 -6.34 11.12
N GLY A 240 -28.63 -7.52 10.54
CA GLY A 240 -29.68 -7.68 9.53
C GLY A 240 -29.31 -7.28 8.10
N VAL A 241 -28.11 -6.74 7.86
CA VAL A 241 -27.70 -6.28 6.53
C VAL A 241 -27.07 -7.41 5.70
N HIS A 242 -26.15 -8.20 6.28
CA HIS A 242 -25.46 -9.29 5.58
C HIS A 242 -25.07 -10.45 6.52
N LYS A 243 -25.11 -11.69 6.03
CA LYS A 243 -24.49 -12.85 6.73
C LYS A 243 -22.99 -12.82 6.46
N ASN A 244 -22.26 -12.06 7.26
CA ASN A 244 -20.82 -11.93 7.10
C ASN A 244 -20.07 -12.84 8.07
N GLN A 245 -19.13 -13.65 7.55
CA GLN A 245 -18.19 -14.40 8.38
C GLN A 245 -16.92 -13.56 8.58
N ILE A 246 -16.68 -13.12 9.82
CA ILE A 246 -15.39 -12.51 10.19
C ILE A 246 -14.33 -13.61 10.24
N VAL A 247 -13.27 -13.44 9.45
CA VAL A 247 -12.15 -14.39 9.37
C VAL A 247 -10.98 -13.97 10.25
N ASP A 248 -10.85 -12.68 10.55
CA ASP A 248 -9.83 -12.13 11.43
C ASP A 248 -10.23 -10.75 11.98
N ILE A 249 -9.59 -10.32 13.07
CA ILE A 249 -9.76 -8.98 13.65
C ILE A 249 -8.38 -8.42 14.01
N ASP A 250 -8.03 -7.27 13.45
CA ASP A 250 -6.73 -6.63 13.66
C ASP A 250 -6.88 -5.13 13.99
N ILE A 251 -5.81 -4.51 14.47
CA ILE A 251 -5.68 -3.06 14.58
C ILE A 251 -4.88 -2.57 13.37
N LYS A 252 -5.37 -1.52 12.69
CA LYS A 252 -4.66 -0.90 11.56
C LYS A 252 -4.65 0.60 11.66
N TYR A 253 -3.74 1.25 10.93
CA TYR A 253 -3.79 2.68 10.65
C TYR A 253 -4.45 2.96 9.30
N ILE A 254 -5.55 3.70 9.30
CA ILE A 254 -6.12 4.30 8.09
C ILE A 254 -5.58 5.72 7.96
N ILE A 255 -5.10 6.08 6.77
CA ILE A 255 -4.62 7.44 6.48
C ILE A 255 -5.79 8.26 5.96
N TYR A 256 -6.05 9.40 6.60
CA TYR A 256 -7.03 10.39 6.20
C TYR A 256 -6.33 11.69 5.78
N CYS A 257 -6.85 12.33 4.74
CA CYS A 257 -6.48 13.70 4.40
C CYS A 257 -7.24 14.68 5.30
N THR A 258 -6.52 15.44 6.12
CA THR A 258 -7.12 16.36 7.10
C THR A 258 -7.23 17.80 6.60
N SER A 259 -6.60 18.14 5.48
CA SER A 259 -6.79 19.42 4.81
C SER A 259 -6.28 19.35 3.38
N LYS A 260 -7.09 19.80 2.42
CA LYS A 260 -6.66 20.03 1.04
C LYS A 260 -6.77 21.51 0.73
N ASN A 261 -5.64 22.19 0.52
CA ASN A 261 -5.68 23.52 -0.10
C ASN A 261 -5.64 23.31 -1.62
N THR A 262 -6.81 23.24 -2.25
CA THR A 262 -6.94 23.38 -3.71
C THR A 262 -6.84 24.86 -4.06
N ASP A 263 -5.67 25.30 -4.48
CA ASP A 263 -5.60 26.53 -5.26
C ASP A 263 -6.02 26.15 -6.68
N ASP A 264 -7.31 26.32 -6.99
CA ASP A 264 -7.99 25.96 -8.26
C ASP A 264 -7.52 26.80 -9.47
N SER A 265 -6.37 27.46 -9.35
CA SER A 265 -5.74 28.11 -10.49
C SER A 265 -4.96 27.07 -11.29
N ASP A 266 -5.13 27.06 -12.62
CA ASP A 266 -4.36 26.29 -13.62
C ASP A 266 -2.82 26.50 -13.55
N THR A 267 -2.33 27.15 -12.49
CA THR A 267 -0.94 27.39 -12.15
C THR A 267 -0.55 26.58 -10.92
N LYS A 268 -0.14 25.32 -11.14
CA LYS A 268 0.84 24.54 -10.33
C LYS A 268 1.04 24.98 -8.87
N GLY A 269 -0.06 25.08 -8.11
CA GLY A 269 -0.02 25.36 -6.68
C GLY A 269 0.46 24.12 -5.94
N GLN A 270 1.31 24.29 -4.92
CA GLN A 270 1.62 23.18 -4.00
C GLN A 270 0.33 22.78 -3.31
N ILE A 271 -0.15 21.57 -3.61
CA ILE A 271 -1.15 20.91 -2.79
C ILE A 271 -0.52 20.72 -1.40
N VAL A 272 -0.93 21.53 -0.44
CA VAL A 272 -0.56 21.33 0.97
C VAL A 272 -1.60 20.40 1.57
N GLU A 273 -1.30 19.12 1.51
CA GLU A 273 -2.07 18.09 2.20
C GLU A 273 -1.46 17.82 3.56
N SER A 274 -2.29 17.87 4.60
CA SER A 274 -1.96 17.32 5.92
C SER A 274 -2.67 15.98 6.06
N TYR A 275 -1.97 14.99 6.63
CA TYR A 275 -2.52 13.65 6.76
C TYR A 275 -2.45 13.19 8.20
N GLU A 276 -3.44 12.39 8.58
CA GLU A 276 -3.54 11.78 9.89
C GLU A 276 -3.75 10.27 9.72
N ALA A 277 -2.88 9.47 10.34
CA ALA A 277 -3.11 8.04 10.46
C ALA A 277 -3.87 7.75 11.77
N ARG A 278 -5.09 7.23 11.64
CA ARG A 278 -5.95 6.88 12.78
C ARG A 278 -6.03 5.38 12.98
N PRO A 279 -5.96 4.93 14.24
CA PRO A 279 -6.11 3.53 14.54
C PRO A 279 -7.58 3.09 14.46
N VAL A 280 -7.81 1.95 13.83
CA VAL A 280 -9.13 1.31 13.73
C VAL A 280 -9.07 -0.11 14.22
N TRP A 281 -10.20 -0.62 14.75
CA TRP A 281 -10.44 -2.06 14.77
C TRP A 281 -10.96 -2.47 13.40
N SER A 282 -10.25 -3.36 12.72
CA SER A 282 -10.59 -3.86 11.39
C SER A 282 -11.09 -5.30 11.49
N PHE A 283 -12.38 -5.50 11.21
CA PHE A 283 -13.02 -6.81 11.13
C PHE A 283 -12.96 -7.28 9.69
N ILE A 284 -12.15 -8.31 9.44
CA ILE A 284 -11.80 -8.76 8.10
C ILE A 284 -12.76 -9.87 7.67
N MET A 285 -13.31 -9.74 6.47
CA MET A 285 -14.16 -10.73 5.84
C MET A 285 -13.54 -11.19 4.53
N ASP A 286 -13.50 -12.51 4.34
CA ASP A 286 -13.02 -13.11 3.09
C ASP A 286 -14.18 -13.20 2.09
N ASN A 287 -14.01 -12.60 0.90
CA ASN A 287 -15.02 -12.63 -0.16
C ASN A 287 -14.65 -13.66 -1.22
N LYS A 288 -14.63 -14.94 -0.81
CA LYS A 288 -14.27 -16.07 -1.69
C LYS A 288 -15.10 -16.15 -2.97
N GLU A 289 -16.34 -15.66 -2.94
CA GLU A 289 -17.27 -15.69 -4.08
C GLU A 289 -16.88 -14.71 -5.20
N HIS A 290 -16.13 -13.64 -4.88
CA HIS A 290 -15.71 -12.61 -5.85
C HIS A 290 -14.23 -12.72 -6.26
N GLN A 291 -13.59 -13.87 -6.05
CA GLN A 291 -12.25 -14.15 -6.60
C GLN A 291 -12.28 -14.45 -8.11
N THR A 292 -13.05 -13.67 -8.88
CA THR A 292 -13.04 -13.71 -10.34
C THR A 292 -11.77 -13.04 -10.87
N LYS A 293 -11.37 -13.40 -12.10
CA LYS A 293 -10.18 -12.85 -12.76
C LYS A 293 -10.23 -11.31 -12.73
N ASN A 294 -9.08 -10.68 -12.48
CA ASN A 294 -8.83 -9.22 -12.45
C ASN A 294 -9.30 -8.42 -11.23
N VAL A 295 -9.90 -9.03 -10.20
CA VAL A 295 -10.20 -8.27 -8.96
C VAL A 295 -8.94 -8.18 -8.09
N GLN A 296 -8.38 -6.98 -7.95
CA GLN A 296 -7.45 -6.68 -6.86
C GLN A 296 -8.27 -6.57 -5.56
N TRP A 297 -7.88 -7.34 -4.55
CA TRP A 297 -8.55 -7.45 -3.23
C TRP A 297 -9.94 -8.07 -3.30
N SER A 298 -10.08 -9.30 -2.82
CA SER A 298 -11.39 -9.95 -2.62
C SER A 298 -11.77 -9.93 -1.14
N ARG A 299 -11.42 -8.88 -0.39
CA ARG A 299 -11.74 -8.80 1.04
C ARG A 299 -12.64 -7.62 1.31
N LYS A 300 -13.54 -7.80 2.28
CA LYS A 300 -14.41 -6.75 2.81
C LYS A 300 -13.98 -6.45 4.24
N PHE A 301 -14.19 -5.23 4.67
CA PHE A 301 -13.77 -4.77 5.99
C PHE A 301 -14.90 -4.02 6.67
N ILE A 302 -15.03 -4.22 7.97
CA ILE A 302 -15.72 -3.27 8.83
C ILE A 302 -14.65 -2.62 9.69
N ASN A 303 -14.47 -1.32 9.55
CA ASN A 303 -13.52 -0.56 10.33
C ASN A 303 -14.29 0.24 11.39
N VAL A 304 -13.81 0.19 12.64
CA VAL A 304 -14.33 1.01 13.73
C VAL A 304 -13.24 1.99 14.15
N ASP A 305 -13.44 3.29 13.93
CA ASP A 305 -12.53 4.33 14.40
C ASP A 305 -12.39 4.22 15.93
N MET A 306 -11.17 3.99 16.42
CA MET A 306 -10.95 3.73 17.84
C MET A 306 -11.15 4.97 18.72
N ILE A 307 -11.30 6.17 18.14
CA ILE A 307 -11.49 7.44 18.83
C ILE A 307 -12.97 7.83 18.83
N THR A 308 -13.62 7.81 17.67
CA THR A 308 -15.01 8.27 17.52
C THR A 308 -16.02 7.15 17.72
N GLY A 309 -15.65 5.91 17.37
CA GLY A 309 -16.55 4.78 17.31
C GLY A 309 -17.35 4.69 16.01
N ASP A 310 -17.05 5.54 15.03
CA ASP A 310 -17.68 5.48 13.71
C ASP A 310 -17.41 4.10 13.08
N VAL A 311 -18.47 3.45 12.60
CA VAL A 311 -18.39 2.17 11.90
C VAL A 311 -18.48 2.41 10.40
N GLU A 312 -17.45 2.00 9.66
CA GLU A 312 -17.40 2.09 8.21
C GLU A 312 -17.32 0.69 7.60
N TYR A 313 -18.23 0.41 6.66
CA TYR A 313 -18.18 -0.81 5.86
C TYR A 313 -17.53 -0.51 4.52
N HIS A 314 -16.52 -1.30 4.18
CA HIS A 314 -15.82 -1.15 2.92
C HIS A 314 -15.82 -2.46 2.16
N GLU A 315 -16.21 -2.37 0.89
CA GLU A 315 -15.92 -3.40 -0.10
C GLU A 315 -14.89 -2.85 -1.07
N SER A 316 -13.96 -3.70 -1.51
CA SER A 316 -13.09 -3.38 -2.64
C SER A 316 -13.95 -3.08 -3.86
N THR A 317 -13.94 -1.85 -4.33
CA THR A 317 -14.54 -1.51 -5.62
C THR A 317 -13.65 -2.04 -6.74
N ASN A 318 -14.25 -2.62 -7.77
CA ASN A 318 -13.52 -2.99 -8.98
C ASN A 318 -12.97 -1.70 -9.60
N TRP A 319 -11.67 -1.64 -9.84
CA TRP A 319 -11.05 -0.57 -10.64
C TRP A 319 -11.24 -0.75 -12.16
N ASP A 320 -11.91 -1.84 -12.55
CA ASP A 320 -12.24 -2.15 -13.94
C ASP A 320 -13.77 -2.19 -14.11
N ASP A 321 -14.39 -1.02 -14.30
CA ASP A 321 -15.57 -0.85 -15.16
C ASP A 321 -15.28 0.22 -16.23
#